data_AF-A0A9E5TL98-F1
#
_entry.id   AF-A0A9E5TL98-F1
#
_cell.length_a   1.000
_cell.length_b   1.000
_cell.length_c   1.000
_cell.angle_alpha   90.00
_cell.angle_beta   90.00
_cell.angle_gamma   90.00
#
_symmetry.space_group_name_H-M   'P 1'
#
loop_
_entity.id
_entity.type
_entity.pdbx_description
1 polymer ?
#
loop_
_entity_poly.entity_id
_entity_poly.type
_entity_poly.pdbx_seq_one_letter_code
_entity_poly.pdbx_strand_id
1 'polypeptide(L)' 'LSGQVEIRFKPDDAETLTVAVLEAGGVFGWSAGLGRKEYTSGAICTQDTRLLSVEGAALRQLCEVRPETGVLI' A
#
# COMPACT_ATOMS: atom_id res chain seq x y z
N LEU A 1 -3.45 14.22 5.73
CA LEU A 1 -3.52 13.26 4.61
C LEU A 1 -4.57 13.78 3.64
N SER A 2 -4.25 13.91 2.36
CA SER A 2 -5.13 14.49 1.33
C SER A 2 -4.72 13.99 -0.05
N GLY A 3 -5.62 14.09 -1.04
CA GLY A 3 -5.38 13.68 -2.43
C GLY A 3 -5.98 12.32 -2.78
N GLN A 4 -5.50 11.74 -3.87
CA GLN A 4 -6.02 10.49 -4.45
C GLN A 4 -4.90 9.63 -5.03
N VAL A 5 -4.97 8.33 -4.79
CA VAL A 5 -4.03 7.32 -5.30
C VAL A 5 -4.79 6.21 -6.01
N GLU A 6 -4.35 5.87 -7.22
CA GLU A 6 -4.80 4.69 -7.93
C GLU A 6 -3.79 3.54 -7.81
N ILE A 7 -4.29 2.35 -7.48
CA ILE A 7 -3.51 1.11 -7.56
C ILE A 7 -3.72 0.52 -8.94
N ARG A 8 -2.63 0.35 -9.69
CA ARG A 8 -2.65 -0.12 -11.08
C ARG A 8 -1.87 -1.42 -11.23
N PHE A 9 -2.47 -2.38 -11.92
CA PHE A 9 -1.82 -3.64 -12.29
C PHE A 9 -1.68 -3.72 -13.80
N LYS A 10 -0.50 -4.12 -14.28
CA LYS A 10 -0.23 -4.35 -15.69
C LYS A 10 -0.01 -5.87 -15.88
N PRO A 11 -0.99 -6.59 -16.44
CA PRO A 11 -0.77 -7.96 -16.90
C PRO A 11 0.23 -7.97 -18.06
N ASP A 12 0.92 -9.09 -18.24
CA ASP A 12 1.94 -9.24 -19.29
C ASP A 12 1.34 -9.11 -20.71
N ASP A 13 0.11 -9.57 -20.89
CA ASP A 13 -0.57 -9.72 -22.18
C ASP A 13 -1.78 -8.76 -22.36
N ALA A 14 -2.10 -7.94 -21.36
CA ALA A 14 -3.28 -7.09 -21.37
C ALA A 14 -2.99 -5.66 -20.90
N GLU A 15 -3.90 -4.72 -21.14
CA GLU A 15 -3.74 -3.32 -20.73
C GLU A 15 -3.65 -3.14 -19.21
N THR A 16 -3.11 -1.99 -18.79
CA THR A 16 -3.06 -1.62 -17.37
C THR A 16 -4.47 -1.42 -16.83
N LEU A 17 -4.76 -2.08 -15.72
CA LEU A 17 -6.03 -2.03 -15.02
C LEU A 17 -5.90 -1.21 -13.74
N THR A 18 -6.87 -0.34 -13.46
CA THR A 18 -7.03 0.28 -12.14
C THR A 18 -7.77 -0.69 -11.23
N VAL A 19 -7.07 -1.19 -10.22
CA VAL A 19 -7.57 -2.19 -9.26
C VAL A 19 -8.26 -1.53 -8.07
N ALA A 20 -7.82 -0.34 -7.67
CA ALA A 20 -8.43 0.43 -6.61
C ALA A 20 -8.17 1.93 -6.77
N VAL A 21 -9.09 2.74 -6.26
CA VAL A 21 -8.94 4.19 -6.09
C VAL A 21 -9.06 4.49 -4.60
N LEU A 22 -8.05 5.13 -4.02
CA LEU A 22 -8.00 5.49 -2.61
C LEU A 22 -8.07 7.01 -2.45
N GLU A 23 -8.90 7.44 -1.52
CA GLU A 23 -8.98 8.83 -1.05
C GLU A 23 -8.35 8.99 0.34
N ALA A 24 -8.51 10.16 0.95
CA ALA A 24 -8.01 10.44 2.29
C ALA A 24 -8.50 9.39 3.31
N GLY A 25 -7.56 8.81 4.06
CA GLY A 25 -7.83 7.72 5.01
C GLY A 25 -7.60 6.32 4.45
N GLY A 26 -7.44 6.19 3.12
CA GLY A 26 -7.03 4.93 2.50
C GLY A 26 -5.60 4.53 2.87
N VAL A 27 -5.36 3.22 2.99
CA VAL A 27 -4.05 2.62 3.27
C VAL A 27 -3.70 1.62 2.16
N PHE A 28 -2.47 1.67 1.67
CA PHE A 28 -1.98 0.77 0.62
C PHE A 28 -0.52 0.36 0.89
N GLY A 29 0.01 -0.56 0.09
CA GLY A 29 1.42 -0.97 0.18
C GLY A 29 1.73 -2.08 1.19
N TRP A 30 0.72 -2.70 1.81
CA TRP A 30 0.88 -3.81 2.77
C TRP A 30 1.73 -4.97 2.25
N SER A 31 1.63 -5.30 0.96
CA SER A 31 2.45 -6.34 0.32
C SER A 31 3.96 -6.12 0.49
N ALA A 32 4.41 -4.86 0.52
CA ALA A 32 5.81 -4.52 0.77
C ALA A 32 6.19 -4.68 2.25
N GLY A 33 5.26 -4.37 3.16
CA GLY A 33 5.40 -4.61 4.59
C GLY A 33 5.55 -6.10 4.93
N LEU A 34 4.96 -7.00 4.14
CA LEU A 34 5.00 -8.46 4.34
C LEU A 34 6.24 -9.15 3.74
N GLY A 35 7.19 -8.41 3.15
CA GLY A 35 8.47 -8.96 2.70
C GLY A 35 8.41 -9.67 1.35
N ARG A 36 7.39 -9.40 0.54
CA ARG A 36 7.38 -9.84 -0.86
C ARG A 36 8.47 -9.09 -1.63
N LYS A 37 9.24 -9.82 -2.44
CA LYS A 37 10.37 -9.28 -3.21
C LYS A 37 9.94 -8.42 -4.40
N GLU A 38 8.73 -8.62 -4.89
CA GLU A 38 8.23 -7.98 -6.10
C GLU A 38 6.90 -7.27 -5.84
N TYR A 39 6.79 -6.07 -6.40
CA TYR A 39 5.54 -5.33 -6.41
C TYR A 39 4.63 -5.91 -7.49
N THR A 40 3.44 -6.34 -7.10
CA THR A 40 2.43 -6.84 -8.03
C THR A 40 1.57 -5.72 -8.60
N SER A 41 1.76 -4.47 -8.18
CA SER A 41 0.97 -3.31 -8.63
C SER A 41 1.75 -2.01 -8.38
N GLY A 42 1.49 -0.99 -9.20
CA GLY A 42 1.97 0.37 -9.00
C GLY A 42 0.94 1.23 -8.24
N ALA A 43 1.41 2.27 -7.57
CA ALA A 43 0.58 3.28 -6.90
C ALA A 43 0.83 4.65 -7.53
N ILE A 44 -0.20 5.25 -8.14
CA ILE A 44 -0.10 6.48 -8.92
C ILE A 44 -0.93 7.58 -8.25
N CYS A 45 -0.31 8.71 -7.91
CA CYS A 45 -1.03 9.89 -7.45
C CYS A 45 -1.68 10.57 -8.66
N THR A 46 -3.00 10.72 -8.65
CA THR A 46 -3.76 11.37 -9.73
C THR A 46 -4.03 12.85 -9.46
N GLN A 47 -3.71 13.30 -8.25
CA GLN A 47 -3.86 14.66 -7.75
C GLN A 47 -2.68 15.03 -6.84
N ASP A 48 -2.56 16.31 -6.45
CA ASP A 48 -1.62 16.71 -5.41
C ASP A 48 -1.95 15.98 -4.10
N THR A 49 -1.03 15.12 -3.66
CA THR A 49 -1.31 14.09 -2.65
C THR A 49 -0.28 14.12 -1.54
N ARG A 50 -0.75 14.07 -0.29
CA ARG A 50 0.08 14.01 0.92
C ARG A 50 -0.17 12.71 1.67
N LEU A 51 0.88 11.90 1.77
CA LEU A 51 0.88 10.56 2.35
C LEU A 51 1.73 10.52 3.62
N LEU A 52 1.44 9.54 4.48
CA LEU A 52 2.34 9.09 5.53
C LEU A 52 2.94 7.77 5.08
N SER A 53 4.25 7.61 5.24
CA SER A 53 4.94 6.36 4.99
C SER A 53 5.39 5.76 6.31
N VAL A 54 5.21 4.45 6.46
CA VAL A 54 5.69 3.69 7.59
C VAL A 54 6.81 2.79 7.10
N GLU A 55 7.96 2.83 7.78
CA GLU A 55 9.06 1.92 7.49
C GLU A 55 8.65 0.48 7.80
N GLY A 56 8.82 -0.42 6.82
CA GLY A 56 8.39 -1.82 6.97
C GLY A 56 9.07 -2.55 8.13
N ALA A 57 10.35 -2.27 8.41
CA ALA A 57 11.05 -2.87 9.54
C ALA A 57 10.48 -2.40 10.89
N ALA A 58 10.23 -1.10 11.04
CA ALA A 58 9.60 -0.54 12.24
C ALA A 58 8.18 -1.07 12.45
N LEU A 59 7.41 -1.25 11.37
CA LEU A 59 6.07 -1.83 11.43
C LEU A 59 6.10 -3.30 11.90
N ARG A 60 7.04 -4.11 11.41
CA ARG A 60 7.22 -5.49 11.88
C ARG A 60 7.61 -5.54 13.34
N GLN A 61 8.56 -4.71 13.76
CA GLN A 61 8.95 -4.61 15.16
C GLN A 61 7.77 -4.21 16.05
N LEU A 62 6.91 -3.30 15.59
CA LEU A 62 5.69 -2.95 16.32
C LEU A 62 4.77 -4.16 16.50
N CYS A 63 4.56 -4.98 15.47
CA CYS A 63 3.77 -6.21 15.57
C CYS A 63 4.40 -7.24 16.52
N GLU A 64 5.73 -7.30 16.63
CA GLU A 64 6.43 -8.18 17.58
C GLU A 64 6.27 -7.71 19.03
N VAL A 65 6.39 -6.40 19.27
CA VAL A 65 6.27 -5.81 20.61
C VAL A 65 4.81 -5.72 21.08
N ARG A 66 3.88 -5.56 20.13
CA ARG A 66 2.43 -5.43 20.35
C ARG A 66 1.65 -6.32 19.38
N PRO A 67 1.59 -7.64 19.63
CA PRO A 67 0.90 -8.58 18.75
C PRO A 67 -0.55 -8.20 18.45
N GLU A 68 -1.26 -7.55 19.37
CA GLU A 68 -2.63 -7.06 19.21
C GLU A 68 -2.78 -6.03 18.08
N THR A 69 -1.70 -5.37 17.68
CA THR A 69 -1.69 -4.41 16.56
C THR A 69 -1.53 -5.08 15.19
N GLY A 70 -0.95 -6.27 15.15
CA GLY A 70 -0.78 -7.08 13.94
C GLY A 70 -1.88 -8.13 13.72
N VAL A 71 -2.73 -8.35 14.72
CA VAL A 71 -3.90 -9.23 14.63
C VAL A 71 -5.10 -8.41 14.16
N LEU A 72 -5.40 -8.49 12.86
CA LEU A 72 -6.75 -8.29 12.34
C LEU A 72 -7.10 -9.49 11.44
N ILE A 73 -8.15 -10.21 11.85
CA ILE A 73 -8.77 -11.36 11.19
C ILE A 73 -9.53 -10.89 9.95
#